data_AF-A0A9D7HH21-F1
#
_entry.id   AF-A0A9D7HH21-F1
#
_cell.length_a   1.000
_cell.length_b   1.000
_cell.length_c   1.000
_cell.angle_alpha   90.00
_cell.angle_beta   90.00
_cell.angle_gamma   90.00
#
_symmetry.space_group_name_H-M   'P 1'
#
loop_
_entity.id
_entity.type
_entity.pdbx_description
1 polymer ?
#
loop_
_entity_poly.entity_id
_entity_poly.type
_entity_poly.pdbx_seq_one_letter_code
_entity_poly.pdbx_strand_id
1 'polypeptide(L)'
;MIARAAHLTTAILQGDPVTRRPELDRTITDRRIAMLERVRATLLERYPETTRKSGRRRRSAKDGDGVEKKPRRTKAEIGQTYNKTYALVQDGRTVEEIAKERGLSQTTIEGHFTKGIAEGKVDIEGVMPATTRDVMRRMDARASGRD
;
A
#
# COMPACT_ATOMS: atom_id res chain seq x y z
N MET A 1 -0.48 -25.03 -0.05
CA MET A 1 -1.81 -24.42 0.13
C MET A 1 -2.67 -25.28 1.05
N ILE A 2 -2.84 -26.58 0.76
CA ILE A 2 -3.62 -27.53 1.58
C ILE A 2 -3.13 -27.60 3.04
N ALA A 3 -1.82 -27.75 3.28
CA ALA A 3 -1.28 -27.88 4.65
C ALA A 3 -1.50 -26.64 5.55
N ARG A 4 -1.51 -25.42 4.97
CA ARG A 4 -1.83 -24.20 5.73
C ARG A 4 -3.31 -24.10 6.07
N ALA A 5 -4.18 -24.46 5.11
CA ALA A 5 -5.62 -24.47 5.33
C ALA A 5 -5.99 -25.48 6.43
N ALA A 6 -5.43 -26.68 6.40
CA ALA A 6 -5.63 -27.69 7.45
C ALA A 6 -5.25 -27.17 8.84
N HIS A 7 -4.06 -26.57 8.98
CA HIS A 7 -3.62 -25.97 10.26
C HIS A 7 -4.57 -24.88 10.77
N LEU A 8 -5.02 -23.99 9.88
CA LEU A 8 -5.98 -22.94 10.23
C LEU A 8 -7.31 -23.52 10.70
N THR A 9 -7.86 -24.49 9.96
CA THR A 9 -9.12 -25.13 10.31
C THR A 9 -9.03 -25.84 11.66
N THR A 10 -7.95 -26.58 11.92
CA THR A 10 -7.73 -27.26 13.20
C THR A 10 -7.64 -26.28 14.37
N ALA A 11 -6.87 -25.18 14.23
CA ALA A 11 -6.76 -24.17 15.27
C ALA A 11 -8.11 -23.49 15.58
N ILE A 12 -8.91 -23.18 14.54
CA ILE A 12 -10.24 -22.60 14.70
C ILE A 12 -11.19 -23.57 15.42
N LEU A 13 -11.20 -24.85 15.04
CA LEU A 13 -12.08 -25.86 15.64
C LEU A 13 -11.72 -26.15 17.10
N GLN A 14 -10.44 -26.00 17.48
CA GLN A 14 -9.95 -26.23 18.83
C GLN A 14 -10.04 -24.98 19.73
N GLY A 15 -10.33 -23.80 19.16
CA GLY A 15 -10.30 -22.52 19.87
C GLY A 15 -8.88 -22.06 20.21
N ASP A 16 -7.87 -22.66 19.59
CA ASP A 16 -6.47 -22.35 19.83
C ASP A 16 -6.01 -21.12 19.04
N PRO A 17 -5.05 -20.34 19.57
CA PRO A 17 -4.50 -19.21 18.85
C PRO A 17 -3.78 -19.66 17.57
N VAL A 18 -4.12 -19.00 16.45
CA VAL A 18 -3.47 -19.25 15.16
C VAL A 18 -2.02 -18.74 15.19
N THR A 19 -1.09 -19.67 15.36
CA THR A 19 0.36 -19.38 15.35
C THR A 19 0.99 -19.64 13.98
N ARG A 20 2.06 -18.90 13.68
CA ARG A 20 2.86 -19.14 12.47
C ARG A 20 3.69 -20.41 12.64
N ARG A 21 3.72 -21.24 11.60
CA ARG A 21 4.54 -22.46 11.54
C ARG A 21 5.60 -22.34 10.45
N PRO A 22 6.82 -21.86 10.78
CA PRO A 22 7.85 -21.56 9.79
C PRO A 22 8.29 -22.79 8.99
N GLU A 23 8.19 -24.00 9.55
CA GLU A 23 8.51 -25.25 8.84
C GLU A 23 7.48 -25.58 7.75
N LEU A 24 6.18 -25.42 8.02
CA LEU A 24 5.14 -25.56 7.01
C LEU A 24 5.29 -24.50 5.90
N ASP A 25 5.76 -23.31 6.26
CA ASP A 25 6.01 -22.24 5.31
C ASP A 25 7.19 -22.54 4.38
N ARG A 26 8.27 -23.12 4.93
CA ARG A 26 9.42 -23.60 4.15
C ARG A 26 9.01 -24.68 3.17
N THR A 27 8.37 -25.75 3.64
CA THR A 27 7.92 -26.87 2.78
C THR A 27 6.99 -26.43 1.63
N ILE A 28 6.08 -25.49 1.89
CA ILE A 28 5.22 -24.92 0.83
C ILE A 28 6.03 -24.11 -0.17
N THR A 29 7.04 -23.38 0.29
CA THR A 29 7.93 -22.58 -0.55
C THR A 29 8.78 -23.49 -1.43
N ASP A 30 9.38 -24.53 -0.85
CA ASP A 30 10.20 -25.51 -1.58
C ASP A 30 9.39 -26.22 -2.66
N ARG A 31 8.15 -26.62 -2.33
CA ARG A 31 7.23 -27.21 -3.30
C ARG A 31 6.90 -26.26 -4.47
N ARG A 32 6.77 -24.95 -4.20
CA ARG A 32 6.54 -23.94 -5.24
C ARG A 32 7.78 -23.78 -6.13
N ILE A 33 8.97 -23.73 -5.53
CA ILE A 33 10.23 -23.63 -6.26
C ILE A 33 10.39 -24.83 -7.19
N ALA A 34 10.23 -26.06 -6.66
CA ALA A 34 10.33 -27.28 -7.44
C ALA A 34 9.30 -27.33 -8.60
N MET A 35 8.08 -26.86 -8.38
CA MET A 35 7.07 -26.76 -9.44
C MET A 35 7.49 -25.77 -10.53
N LEU A 36 8.02 -24.60 -10.15
CA LEU A 36 8.48 -23.59 -11.09
C LEU A 36 9.70 -24.06 -11.88
N GLU A 37 10.61 -24.81 -11.25
CA GLU A 37 11.77 -25.41 -11.93
C GLU A 37 11.33 -26.42 -12.98
N ARG A 38 10.34 -27.29 -12.67
CA ARG A 38 9.77 -28.22 -13.65
C ARG A 38 9.15 -27.49 -14.83
N VAL A 39 8.33 -26.48 -14.57
CA VAL A 39 7.71 -25.66 -15.63
C VAL A 39 8.79 -24.99 -16.48
N ARG A 40 9.84 -24.43 -15.88
CA ARG A 40 10.96 -23.82 -16.61
C ARG A 40 11.69 -24.83 -17.48
N ALA A 41 11.98 -26.02 -16.97
CA ALA A 41 12.64 -27.08 -17.74
C ALA A 41 11.79 -27.49 -18.95
N THR A 42 10.48 -27.72 -18.77
CA THR A 42 9.56 -28.06 -19.87
C THR A 42 9.44 -26.92 -20.89
N LEU A 43 9.47 -25.65 -20.45
CA LEU A 43 9.43 -24.51 -21.36
C LEU A 43 10.71 -24.40 -22.19
N LEU A 44 11.89 -24.62 -21.60
CA LEU A 44 13.16 -24.60 -22.32
C LEU A 44 13.24 -25.73 -23.35
N GLU A 45 12.73 -26.91 -23.01
CA GLU A 45 12.69 -28.07 -23.92
C GLU A 45 11.74 -27.83 -25.12
N ARG A 46 10.53 -27.31 -24.86
CA ARG A 46 9.50 -27.14 -25.90
C ARG A 46 9.62 -25.86 -26.71
N TYR A 47 10.21 -24.82 -26.14
CA TYR A 47 10.29 -23.50 -26.76
C TYR A 47 11.68 -22.90 -26.52
N PRO A 48 12.73 -23.40 -27.20
CA PRO A 48 14.11 -23.06 -26.90
C PRO A 48 14.43 -21.57 -27.03
N GLU A 49 13.79 -20.81 -27.91
CA GLU A 49 13.84 -19.34 -27.88
C GLU A 49 12.58 -18.75 -28.52
N THR A 50 11.62 -18.29 -27.72
CA THR A 50 10.63 -17.32 -28.23
C THR A 50 10.46 -16.19 -27.23
N THR A 51 10.37 -14.99 -27.80
CA THR A 51 10.30 -13.68 -27.17
C THR A 51 9.60 -13.69 -25.82
N ARG A 52 10.39 -13.49 -24.76
CA ARG A 52 9.96 -13.32 -23.36
C ARG A 52 9.20 -11.99 -23.17
N LYS A 53 8.15 -11.74 -23.97
CA LYS A 53 7.22 -10.63 -23.73
C LYS A 53 6.28 -11.01 -22.59
N SER A 54 6.85 -11.23 -21.41
CA SER A 54 6.08 -11.11 -20.17
C SER A 54 5.77 -9.62 -20.00
N GLY A 55 4.48 -9.28 -20.07
CA GLY A 55 4.00 -7.91 -19.92
C GLY A 55 4.61 -7.19 -18.72
N ARG A 56 4.74 -5.86 -18.86
CA ARG A 56 5.16 -4.86 -17.88
C ARG A 56 5.54 -5.43 -16.50
N ARG A 57 6.80 -5.83 -16.33
CA ARG A 57 7.37 -6.03 -14.99
C ARG A 57 7.33 -4.70 -14.25
N ARG A 58 6.75 -4.68 -13.04
CA ARG A 58 7.09 -3.62 -12.08
C ARG A 58 8.59 -3.78 -11.78
N ARG A 59 9.41 -2.82 -12.21
CA ARG A 59 10.85 -2.82 -11.92
C ARG A 59 11.02 -2.83 -10.40
N SER A 60 11.50 -3.95 -9.87
CA SER A 60 12.04 -3.97 -8.52
C SER A 60 13.36 -3.18 -8.55
N ALA A 61 13.68 -2.44 -7.50
CA ALA A 61 14.88 -1.59 -7.43
C ALA A 61 16.23 -2.34 -7.59
N LYS A 62 16.20 -3.66 -7.84
CA LYS A 62 17.37 -4.51 -8.02
C LYS A 62 17.72 -4.81 -9.49
N ASP A 63 16.78 -4.67 -10.43
CA ASP A 63 16.91 -5.21 -11.81
C ASP A 63 16.93 -4.11 -12.90
N GLY A 64 17.62 -3.00 -12.64
CA GLY A 64 17.75 -1.90 -13.61
C GLY A 64 19.20 -1.62 -13.96
N ASP A 65 19.67 -2.17 -15.09
CA ASP A 65 20.83 -1.63 -15.80
C ASP A 65 20.43 -0.29 -16.43
N GLY A 66 21.14 0.79 -16.05
CA GLY A 66 21.10 2.06 -16.77
C GLY A 66 20.13 3.15 -16.31
N VAL A 67 19.58 3.09 -15.09
CA VAL A 67 19.02 4.30 -14.43
C VAL A 67 19.81 4.51 -13.17
N GLU A 68 20.46 5.69 -13.03
CA GLU A 68 21.11 6.10 -11.79
C GLU A 68 20.21 5.73 -10.61
N LYS A 69 20.69 4.78 -9.79
CA LYS A 69 20.01 4.39 -8.57
C LYS A 69 19.94 5.65 -7.72
N LYS A 70 18.79 6.34 -7.70
CA LYS A 70 18.48 7.25 -6.60
C LYS A 70 18.79 6.48 -5.32
N PRO A 71 19.64 7.02 -4.44
CA PRO A 71 20.09 6.31 -3.26
C PRO A 71 18.86 5.74 -2.55
N ARG A 72 18.95 4.47 -2.13
CA ARG A 72 17.91 3.85 -1.30
C ARG A 72 17.74 4.77 -0.09
N ARG A 73 16.66 5.56 -0.09
CA ARG A 73 16.29 6.38 1.04
C ARG A 73 16.30 5.45 2.25
N THR A 74 17.07 5.82 3.27
CA THR A 74 17.00 5.20 4.58
C THR A 74 15.53 5.02 4.93
N LYS A 75 15.18 3.84 5.45
CA LYS A 75 13.79 3.49 5.74
C LYS A 75 13.24 4.56 6.67
N ALA A 76 12.46 5.49 6.10
CA ALA A 76 11.95 6.62 6.85
C ALA A 76 11.17 6.05 8.04
N GLU A 77 11.31 6.68 9.20
CA GLU A 77 10.59 6.25 10.39
C GLU A 77 9.09 6.15 10.07
N ILE A 78 8.43 5.18 10.71
CA ILE A 78 7.01 4.94 10.51
C ILE A 78 6.28 6.26 10.83
N GLY A 79 5.59 6.82 9.84
CA GLY A 79 4.85 8.08 9.99
C GLY A 79 5.57 9.34 9.47
N GLN A 80 6.86 9.29 9.15
CA GLN A 80 7.57 10.49 8.65
C GLN A 80 6.95 11.09 7.39
N THR A 81 6.36 10.26 6.52
CA THR A 81 5.69 10.73 5.31
C THR A 81 4.49 11.63 5.63
N TYR A 82 3.72 11.28 6.66
CA TYR A 82 2.53 12.01 7.11
C TYR A 82 2.92 13.27 7.89
N ASN A 83 3.86 13.14 8.85
CA ASN A 83 4.29 14.27 9.69
C ASN A 83 4.84 15.44 8.85
N LYS A 84 5.61 15.14 7.80
CA LYS A 84 6.10 16.16 6.87
C LYS A 84 4.96 16.84 6.08
N THR A 85 3.83 16.17 5.85
CA THR A 85 2.66 16.78 5.20
C THR A 85 1.88 17.64 6.19
N TYR A 86 1.80 17.22 7.46
CA TYR A 86 1.13 17.97 8.53
C TYR A 86 1.87 19.27 8.89
N ALA A 87 3.20 19.24 8.94
CA ALA A 87 3.98 20.45 9.17
C ALA A 87 3.71 21.51 8.08
N LEU A 88 3.74 21.12 6.80
CA LEU A 88 3.55 22.07 5.70
C LEU A 88 2.15 22.70 5.67
N VAL A 89 1.11 21.97 6.07
CA VAL A 89 -0.24 22.54 6.13
C VAL A 89 -0.42 23.44 7.35
N GLN A 90 0.27 23.15 8.47
CA GLN A 90 0.33 24.04 9.62
C GLN A 90 1.10 25.33 9.31
N ASP A 91 2.07 25.27 8.39
CA ASP A 91 2.75 26.44 7.82
C ASP A 91 1.86 27.24 6.84
N GLY A 92 0.60 26.84 6.65
CA GLY A 92 -0.38 27.55 5.80
C GLY A 92 -0.27 27.24 4.31
N ARG A 93 0.48 26.22 3.90
CA ARG A 93 0.58 25.85 2.49
C ARG A 93 -0.68 25.15 1.99
N THR A 94 -1.01 25.42 0.73
CA THR A 94 -2.13 24.79 0.03
C THR A 94 -1.81 23.34 -0.35
N VAL A 95 -2.86 22.54 -0.63
CA VAL A 95 -2.72 21.15 -1.13
C VAL A 95 -1.81 21.08 -2.36
N GLU A 96 -1.93 22.06 -3.26
CA GLU A 96 -1.19 22.13 -4.52
C GLU A 96 0.30 22.40 -4.30
N GLU A 97 0.62 23.34 -3.42
CA GLU A 97 2.00 23.67 -3.04
C GLU A 97 2.67 22.49 -2.34
N ILE A 98 1.96 21.85 -1.41
CA ILE A 98 2.44 20.67 -0.70
C ILE A 98 2.69 19.52 -1.69
N ALA A 99 1.77 19.29 -2.63
CA ALA A 99 1.91 18.26 -3.65
C ALA A 99 3.16 18.51 -4.52
N LYS A 100 3.37 19.76 -4.95
CA LYS A 100 4.53 20.17 -5.75
C LYS A 100 5.85 20.01 -4.97
N GLU A 101 5.92 20.51 -3.74
CA GLU A 101 7.10 20.44 -2.89
C GLU A 101 7.47 18.99 -2.55
N ARG A 102 6.47 18.15 -2.30
CA ARG A 102 6.66 16.74 -1.94
C ARG A 102 6.86 15.84 -3.16
N GLY A 103 6.60 16.32 -4.37
CA GLY A 103 6.56 15.50 -5.58
C GLY A 103 5.53 14.38 -5.51
N LEU A 104 4.36 14.66 -4.91
CA LEU A 104 3.23 13.73 -4.75
C LEU A 104 2.01 14.25 -5.52
N SER A 105 1.05 13.37 -5.79
CA SER A 105 -0.24 13.82 -6.33
C SER A 105 -1.07 14.53 -5.25
N GLN A 106 -1.92 15.47 -5.64
CA GLN A 106 -2.88 16.11 -4.74
C GLN A 106 -3.73 15.06 -3.99
N THR A 107 -4.22 14.04 -4.70
CA THR A 107 -4.96 12.91 -4.10
C THR A 107 -4.19 12.15 -3.02
N THR A 108 -2.86 12.06 -3.12
CA THR A 108 -2.03 11.45 -2.07
C THR A 108 -1.98 12.36 -0.83
N ILE A 109 -1.88 13.68 -1.04
CA ILE A 109 -1.89 14.67 0.05
C ILE A 109 -3.26 14.70 0.75
N GLU A 110 -4.35 14.70 -0.01
CA GLU A 110 -5.71 14.59 0.52
C GLU A 110 -5.88 13.33 1.37
N GLY A 111 -5.38 12.18 0.90
CA GLY A 111 -5.38 10.94 1.68
C GLY A 111 -4.57 11.03 2.99
N HIS A 112 -3.48 11.81 3.01
CA HIS A 112 -2.76 12.10 4.25
C HIS A 112 -3.59 12.98 5.19
N PHE A 113 -4.32 13.97 4.66
CA PHE A 113 -5.20 14.85 5.44
C PHE A 113 -6.39 14.10 6.02
N THR A 114 -7.02 13.19 5.28
CA THR A 114 -8.11 12.34 5.82
C THR A 114 -7.67 11.63 7.10
N LYS A 115 -6.46 11.02 7.08
CA LYS A 115 -5.89 10.39 8.26
C LYS A 115 -5.56 11.41 9.36
N GLY A 116 -5.02 12.57 8.98
CA GLY A 116 -4.65 13.62 9.92
C GLY A 116 -5.85 14.22 10.65
N ILE A 117 -6.99 14.39 9.96
CA ILE A 117 -8.25 14.86 10.53
C ILE A 117 -8.82 13.82 11.50
N ALA A 118 -8.83 12.55 11.12
CA ALA A 118 -9.28 11.47 12.01
C ALA A 118 -8.43 11.35 13.29
N GLU A 119 -7.13 11.69 13.20
CA GLU A 119 -6.20 11.71 14.34
C GLU A 119 -6.16 13.06 15.09
N GLY A 120 -6.93 14.08 14.65
CA GLY A 120 -6.93 15.42 15.25
C GLY A 120 -5.66 16.25 15.02
N LYS A 121 -4.80 15.84 14.08
CA LYS A 121 -3.52 16.51 13.75
C LYS A 121 -3.64 17.60 12.68
N VAL A 122 -4.71 17.53 11.88
CA VAL A 122 -5.03 18.49 10.82
C VAL A 122 -6.44 18.96 11.04
N ASP A 123 -6.62 20.28 11.08
CA ASP A 123 -7.94 20.89 11.16
C ASP A 123 -8.61 20.87 9.78
N ILE A 124 -9.86 20.38 9.73
CA ILE A 124 -10.67 20.37 8.53
C ILE A 124 -10.95 21.80 8.03
N GLU A 125 -10.97 22.79 8.92
CA GLU A 125 -11.17 24.20 8.60
C GLU A 125 -10.05 24.76 7.72
N GLY A 126 -8.82 24.33 7.98
CA GLY A 126 -7.63 24.80 7.26
C GLY A 126 -7.43 24.15 5.89
N VAL A 127 -8.12 23.04 5.60
CA VAL A 127 -7.88 22.25 4.38
C VAL A 127 -9.10 22.12 3.48
N MET A 128 -10.28 22.52 3.95
CA MET A 128 -11.52 22.46 3.18
C MET A 128 -12.32 23.76 3.29
N PRO A 129 -12.71 24.37 2.15
CA PRO A 129 -13.54 25.57 2.14
C PRO A 129 -14.85 25.40 2.92
N ALA A 130 -15.29 26.48 3.57
CA ALA A 130 -16.53 26.50 4.35
C ALA A 130 -17.75 26.11 3.50
N THR A 131 -17.81 26.58 2.25
CA THR A 131 -18.92 26.26 1.32
C THR A 131 -19.12 24.76 1.13
N THR A 132 -18.04 24.00 0.95
CA THR A 132 -18.09 22.55 0.79
C THR A 132 -18.56 21.87 2.09
N ARG A 133 -18.06 22.34 3.24
CA ARG A 133 -18.42 21.80 4.56
C ARG A 133 -19.89 22.06 4.91
N ASP A 134 -20.39 23.25 4.58
CA ASP A 134 -21.78 23.63 4.80
C ASP A 134 -22.74 22.79 3.95
N VAL A 135 -22.37 22.51 2.70
CA VAL A 135 -23.14 21.61 1.82
C VAL A 135 -23.21 20.21 2.44
N MET A 136 -22.09 19.65 2.90
CA MET A 136 -22.07 18.35 3.56
C MET A 136 -22.96 18.34 4.82
N ARG A 137 -22.87 19.37 5.66
CA ARG A 137 -23.69 19.49 6.87
C ARG A 137 -25.19 19.59 6.56
N ARG A 138 -25.58 20.32 5.49
CA ARG A 138 -26.97 20.37 5.03
C ARG A 138 -27.46 19.02 4.52
N MET A 139 -26.62 18.27 3.81
CA MET A 139 -26.95 16.93 3.35
C MET A 139 -27.17 15.97 4.53
N ASP A 140 -26.32 16.05 5.56
CA ASP A 140 -26.46 15.25 6.78
C ASP A 140 -27.71 15.61 7.60
N ALA A 141 -28.07 16.90 7.68
CA ALA A 141 -29.29 17.35 8.37
C ALA A 141 -30.55 16.77 7.72
N ARG A 142 -30.62 16.83 6.38
CA ARG A 142 -31.70 16.23 5.58
C ARG A 142 -31.77 14.71 5.74
N ALA A 143 -30.63 14.03 5.74
CA ALA A 143 -30.57 12.57 5.91
C ALA A 143 -30.94 12.13 7.33
N SER A 144 -30.69 12.98 8.34
CA SER A 144 -31.01 12.69 9.75
C SER A 144 -32.38 13.19 10.22
N GLY A 145 -33.19 13.80 9.33
CA GLY A 145 -34.54 14.26 9.63
C GLY A 145 -34.61 15.37 10.69
N ARG A 146 -33.55 16.19 10.81
CA ARG A 146 -33.43 17.31 11.76
C ARG A 146 -33.63 18.68 11.09
N ASP A 147 -34.52 18.75 10.10
CA ASP A 147 -35.02 20.03 9.54
C ASP A 147 -36.27 20.49 10.31
#